data_AF-A0A5N8HLA0-F1
#
_entry.id   AF-A0A5N8HLA0-F1
#
_cell.length_a   1.000
_cell.length_b   1.000
_cell.length_c   1.000
_cell.angle_alpha   90.00
_cell.angle_beta   90.00
_cell.angle_gamma   90.00
#
_symmetry.space_group_name_H-M   'P 1'
#
loop_
_entity.id
_entity.type
_entity.pdbx_description
1 polymer ?
#
loop_
_entity_poly.entity_id
_entity_poly.type
_entity_poly.pdbx_seq_one_letter_code
_entity_poly.pdbx_strand_id
1 'polypeptide(L)'
;SDIPVANTLKSLLESGNNAALYDLYRFRSALATCRSLGWQIGTCAWNDQLLSETLSRAQTGKRHILQLNSTGDTFSTTGRMIRPVAFSLIHPATINTSEVEEIFRDEGFMLAHGRECSLNGSGRNMLSRILHVGHSGLAEEEWGMDNSLLLH
;
A
#
# COMPACT_ATOMS: atom_id res chain seq x y z
N SER A 1 -35.03 11.59 -15.40
CA SER A 1 -35.29 11.76 -13.96
C SER A 1 -34.05 12.35 -13.34
N ASP A 2 -34.02 13.67 -13.12
CA ASP A 2 -32.84 14.34 -12.56
C ASP A 2 -32.69 13.95 -11.10
N ILE A 3 -31.65 13.15 -10.80
CA ILE A 3 -31.27 12.89 -9.42
C ILE A 3 -30.73 14.22 -8.88
N PRO A 4 -31.37 14.87 -7.88
CA PRO A 4 -30.95 16.18 -7.44
C PRO A 4 -29.52 16.09 -6.93
N VAL A 5 -28.63 16.90 -7.51
CA VAL A 5 -27.20 16.93 -7.16
C VAL A 5 -27.01 17.07 -5.64
N ALA A 6 -27.89 17.81 -4.96
CA ALA A 6 -27.92 17.94 -3.51
C ALA A 6 -28.16 16.62 -2.76
N ASN A 7 -29.04 15.75 -3.27
CA ASN A 7 -29.30 14.44 -2.67
C ASN A 7 -28.12 13.48 -2.92
N THR A 8 -27.55 13.49 -4.12
CA THR A 8 -26.33 12.72 -4.42
C THR A 8 -25.16 13.17 -3.54
N LEU A 9 -24.95 14.50 -3.41
CA LEU A 9 -23.93 15.07 -2.55
C LEU A 9 -24.17 14.73 -1.07
N LYS A 10 -25.41 14.78 -0.61
CA LYS A 10 -25.76 14.42 0.76
C LYS A 10 -25.53 12.93 1.03
N SER A 11 -25.91 12.04 0.12
CA SER A 11 -25.61 10.61 0.22
C SER A 11 -24.11 10.31 0.13
N LEU A 12 -23.34 11.08 -0.66
CA LEU A 12 -21.88 11.00 -0.68
C LEU A 12 -21.24 11.54 0.61
N LEU A 13 -21.83 12.56 1.23
CA LEU A 13 -21.40 13.10 2.52
C LEU A 13 -21.70 12.14 3.67
N GLU A 14 -22.89 11.54 3.66
CA GLU A 14 -23.35 10.55 4.64
C GLU A 14 -22.57 9.24 4.51
N SER A 15 -22.22 8.81 3.30
CA SER A 15 -21.26 7.71 3.09
C SER A 15 -19.84 8.10 3.48
N GLY A 16 -19.48 9.37 3.33
CA GLY A 16 -18.23 9.96 3.83
C GLY A 16 -18.10 9.97 5.35
N ASN A 17 -19.20 10.11 6.11
CA ASN A 17 -19.18 9.95 7.57
C ASN A 17 -18.89 8.50 8.00
N ASN A 18 -19.15 7.53 7.11
CA ASN A 18 -18.76 6.13 7.26
C ASN A 18 -17.41 5.82 6.57
N ALA A 19 -16.66 6.82 6.09
CA ALA A 19 -15.38 6.61 5.41
C ALA A 19 -14.37 5.85 6.30
N ALA A 20 -14.42 6.04 7.61
CA ALA A 20 -13.64 5.26 8.58
C ALA A 20 -14.00 3.75 8.60
N LEU A 21 -15.13 3.35 8.04
CA LEU A 21 -15.54 1.95 7.89
C LEU A 21 -15.10 1.33 6.56
N TYR A 22 -14.63 2.13 5.59
CA TYR A 22 -14.23 1.64 4.27
C TYR A 22 -12.70 1.54 4.16
N ASP A 23 -12.22 0.33 3.90
CA ASP A 23 -10.79 0.02 3.80
C ASP A 23 -10.08 0.92 2.78
N LEU A 24 -10.71 1.21 1.64
CA LEU A 24 -10.10 2.08 0.63
C LEU A 24 -9.82 3.49 1.15
N TYR A 25 -10.68 4.05 2.02
CA TYR A 25 -10.46 5.40 2.56
C TYR A 25 -9.33 5.39 3.59
N ARG A 26 -9.38 4.47 4.56
CA ARG A 26 -8.30 4.28 5.56
C ARG A 26 -6.95 4.03 4.88
N PHE A 27 -6.94 3.22 3.83
CA PHE A 27 -5.74 2.95 3.04
C PHE A 27 -5.21 4.21 2.34
N ARG A 28 -6.10 5.03 1.77
CA ARG A 28 -5.70 6.31 1.16
C ARG A 28 -5.23 7.34 2.20
N SER A 29 -5.81 7.32 3.40
CA SER A 29 -5.38 8.12 4.54
C SER A 29 -3.94 7.76 4.95
N ALA A 30 -3.66 6.46 5.14
CA ALA A 30 -2.30 5.97 5.41
C ALA A 30 -1.29 6.42 4.35
N LEU A 31 -1.63 6.27 3.06
CA LEU A 31 -0.77 6.73 1.97
C LEU A 31 -0.58 8.24 1.96
N ALA A 32 -1.62 9.03 2.28
CA ALA A 32 -1.51 10.48 2.39
C ALA A 32 -0.54 10.88 3.52
N THR A 33 -0.61 10.21 4.67
CA THR A 33 0.30 10.41 5.80
C THR A 33 1.74 10.03 5.43
N CYS A 34 1.96 8.90 4.76
CA CYS A 34 3.28 8.53 4.25
C CYS A 34 3.81 9.61 3.28
N ARG A 35 2.96 10.15 2.41
CA ARG A 35 3.33 11.22 1.48
C ARG A 35 3.73 12.50 2.20
N SER A 36 2.98 12.94 3.22
CA SER A 36 3.39 14.08 4.05
C SER A 36 4.68 13.80 4.81
N LEU A 37 4.92 12.52 5.13
CA LEU A 37 6.19 11.93 5.56
C LEU A 37 7.34 12.42 4.69
N GLY A 38 7.15 12.40 3.37
CA GLY A 38 8.17 12.55 2.35
C GLY A 38 8.41 11.25 1.57
N TRP A 39 7.52 10.26 1.70
CA TRP A 39 7.51 9.07 0.84
C TRP A 39 6.97 9.41 -0.55
N GLN A 40 7.67 8.95 -1.57
CA GLN A 40 7.21 9.04 -2.96
C GLN A 40 6.38 7.80 -3.29
N ILE A 41 5.13 8.00 -3.69
CA ILE A 41 4.18 6.90 -3.89
C ILE A 41 3.95 6.71 -5.38
N GLY A 42 4.10 5.48 -5.84
CA GLY A 42 3.89 5.09 -7.24
C GLY A 42 3.25 3.71 -7.35
N THR A 43 2.81 3.38 -8.56
CA THR A 43 2.21 2.09 -8.90
C THR A 43 3.02 1.48 -10.04
N CYS A 44 3.49 0.25 -9.86
CA CYS A 44 4.10 -0.55 -10.91
C CYS A 44 2.99 -1.07 -11.82
N ALA A 45 2.94 -0.60 -13.06
CA ALA A 45 1.85 -0.94 -13.97
C ALA A 45 1.91 -2.39 -14.46
N TRP A 46 3.11 -3.00 -14.49
CA TRP A 46 3.34 -4.32 -15.06
C TRP A 46 4.38 -5.11 -14.26
N ASN A 47 4.11 -6.39 -13.99
CA ASN A 47 5.03 -7.26 -13.25
C ASN A 47 6.40 -7.39 -13.93
N ASP A 48 6.44 -7.45 -15.27
CA ASP A 48 7.69 -7.55 -16.04
C ASP A 48 8.60 -6.31 -15.90
N GLN A 49 8.05 -5.18 -15.44
CA GLN A 49 8.79 -3.93 -15.21
C GLN A 49 9.16 -3.72 -13.75
N LEU A 50 8.81 -4.65 -12.85
CA LEU A 50 9.03 -4.49 -11.41
C LEU A 50 10.50 -4.23 -11.07
N LEU A 51 11.41 -5.03 -11.63
CA LEU A 51 12.84 -4.88 -11.34
C LEU A 51 13.38 -3.55 -11.87
N SER A 52 13.05 -3.19 -13.10
CA SER A 52 13.53 -1.94 -13.72
C SER A 52 12.98 -0.71 -13.02
N GLU A 53 11.70 -0.72 -12.63
CA GLU A 53 11.10 0.36 -11.88
C GLU A 53 11.69 0.46 -10.46
N THR A 54 11.85 -0.66 -9.76
CA THR A 54 12.48 -0.69 -8.43
C THR A 54 13.90 -0.10 -8.46
N LEU A 55 14.72 -0.52 -9.43
CA LEU A 55 16.08 -0.01 -9.59
C LEU A 55 16.10 1.48 -9.98
N SER A 56 15.19 1.92 -10.86
CA SER A 56 15.06 3.33 -11.24
C SER A 56 14.71 4.21 -10.03
N ARG A 57 13.79 3.76 -9.17
CA ARG A 57 13.47 4.46 -7.91
C ARG A 57 14.67 4.48 -6.97
N ALA A 58 15.38 3.36 -6.83
CA ALA A 58 16.56 3.27 -5.98
C ALA A 58 17.68 4.24 -6.38
N GLN A 59 17.90 4.46 -7.68
CA GLN A 59 18.91 5.41 -8.18
C GLN A 59 18.67 6.86 -7.73
N THR A 60 17.42 7.22 -7.41
CA THR A 60 17.09 8.55 -6.87
C THR A 60 17.65 8.77 -5.46
N GLY A 61 17.91 7.68 -4.72
CA GLY A 61 18.27 7.69 -3.30
C GLY A 61 17.21 8.24 -2.35
N LYS A 62 15.97 8.41 -2.84
CA LYS A 62 14.82 8.80 -2.03
C LYS A 62 14.09 7.57 -1.52
N ARG A 63 13.13 7.77 -0.61
CA ARG A 63 12.23 6.74 -0.10
C ARG A 63 10.96 6.65 -0.96
N HIS A 64 10.62 5.44 -1.37
CA HIS A 64 9.48 5.16 -2.25
C HIS A 64 8.60 4.04 -1.70
N ILE A 65 7.29 4.19 -1.87
CA ILE A 65 6.30 3.13 -1.73
C ILE A 65 5.84 2.81 -3.14
N LEU A 66 6.25 1.67 -3.68
CA LEU A 66 5.87 1.21 -5.00
C LEU A 66 4.81 0.11 -4.86
N GLN A 67 3.56 0.40 -5.24
CA GLN A 67 2.48 -0.58 -5.24
C GLN A 67 2.68 -1.58 -6.38
N LEU A 68 2.54 -2.87 -6.09
CA LEU A 68 2.88 -3.97 -6.99
C LEU A 68 1.65 -4.58 -7.67
N ASN A 69 0.49 -4.50 -7.03
CA ASN A 69 -0.77 -4.97 -7.58
C ASN A 69 -1.73 -3.80 -7.86
N SER A 70 -2.68 -4.01 -8.77
CA SER A 70 -3.66 -2.98 -9.14
C SER A 70 -4.65 -2.73 -8.00
N THR A 71 -4.93 -1.45 -7.71
CA THR A 71 -5.95 -1.07 -6.73
C THR A 71 -7.33 -1.63 -7.10
N GLY A 72 -7.63 -1.69 -8.40
CA GLY A 72 -8.93 -2.17 -8.92
C GLY A 72 -9.19 -3.64 -8.63
N ASP A 73 -8.13 -4.42 -8.42
CA ASP A 73 -8.27 -5.81 -8.04
C ASP A 73 -8.20 -5.99 -6.51
N THR A 74 -7.63 -5.04 -5.77
CA THR A 74 -7.51 -5.12 -4.30
C THR A 74 -8.75 -4.68 -3.52
N PHE A 75 -9.58 -3.82 -4.11
CA PHE A 75 -10.79 -3.31 -3.47
C PHE A 75 -12.03 -3.61 -4.32
N SER A 76 -13.13 -3.95 -3.65
CA SER A 76 -14.44 -4.02 -4.28
C SER A 76 -14.88 -2.65 -4.80
N THR A 77 -15.95 -2.63 -5.61
CA THR A 77 -16.62 -1.39 -6.02
C THR A 77 -17.16 -0.56 -4.86
N THR A 78 -17.37 -1.18 -3.70
CA THR A 78 -17.80 -0.52 -2.46
C THR A 78 -16.63 -0.06 -1.59
N GLY A 79 -15.38 -0.25 -2.03
CA GLY A 79 -14.18 0.17 -1.29
C GLY A 79 -13.79 -0.75 -0.14
N ARG A 80 -14.38 -1.95 -0.05
CA ARG A 80 -13.93 -3.00 0.87
C ARG A 80 -12.70 -3.69 0.27
N MET A 81 -11.68 -3.92 1.08
CA MET A 81 -10.51 -4.67 0.64
C MET A 81 -10.88 -6.16 0.52
N ILE A 82 -10.52 -6.76 -0.62
CA ILE A 82 -10.83 -8.15 -0.93
C ILE A 82 -9.57 -9.02 -1.05
N ARG A 83 -8.39 -8.39 -1.11
CA ARG A 83 -7.08 -9.01 -0.99
C ARG A 83 -6.05 -7.95 -0.57
N PRO A 84 -4.88 -8.33 -0.03
CA PRO A 84 -3.89 -7.38 0.42
C PRO A 84 -3.30 -6.56 -0.73
N VAL A 85 -2.92 -5.33 -0.42
CA VAL A 85 -2.10 -4.51 -1.30
C VAL A 85 -0.63 -4.85 -1.05
N ALA A 86 0.10 -5.19 -2.12
CA ALA A 86 1.52 -5.47 -2.04
C ALA A 86 2.33 -4.22 -2.39
N PHE A 87 3.32 -3.90 -1.58
CA PHE A 87 4.25 -2.80 -1.80
C PHE A 87 5.69 -3.30 -1.84
N SER A 88 6.52 -2.66 -2.65
CA SER A 88 7.96 -2.58 -2.42
C SER A 88 8.28 -1.25 -1.75
N LEU A 89 8.77 -1.31 -0.51
CA LEU A 89 9.33 -0.18 0.21
C LEU A 89 10.80 -0.04 -0.19
N ILE A 90 11.13 1.01 -0.93
CA ILE A 90 12.47 1.26 -1.45
C ILE A 90 13.07 2.42 -0.67
N HIS A 91 14.19 2.21 0.01
CA HIS A 91 14.75 3.24 0.90
C HIS A 91 16.26 3.08 1.08
N PRO A 92 16.97 4.15 1.50
CA PRO A 92 18.35 4.02 1.95
C PRO A 92 18.44 3.05 3.13
N ALA A 93 19.50 2.24 3.18
CA ALA A 93 19.70 1.24 4.25
C ALA A 93 19.84 1.84 5.66
N THR A 94 20.09 3.15 5.75
CA THR A 94 20.20 3.90 7.01
C THR A 94 18.86 4.31 7.60
N ILE A 95 17.76 4.18 6.85
CA ILE A 95 16.43 4.59 7.27
C ILE A 95 15.64 3.38 7.78
N ASN A 96 15.04 3.52 8.96
CA ASN A 96 14.03 2.60 9.45
C ASN A 96 12.67 2.90 8.81
N THR A 97 12.00 1.87 8.30
CA THR A 97 10.71 1.96 7.63
C THR A 97 9.53 1.55 8.50
N SER A 98 9.76 1.29 9.80
CA SER A 98 8.71 0.98 10.77
C SER A 98 7.63 2.07 10.84
N GLU A 99 7.95 3.32 10.51
CA GLU A 99 6.97 4.41 10.42
C GLU A 99 5.82 4.10 9.43
N VAL A 100 6.13 3.44 8.30
CA VAL A 100 5.11 3.08 7.30
C VAL A 100 4.19 2.01 7.87
N GLU A 101 4.78 1.05 8.58
CA GLU A 101 4.05 -0.05 9.22
C GLU A 101 3.17 0.45 10.37
N GLU A 102 3.66 1.40 11.17
CA GLU A 102 2.87 2.07 12.21
C GLU A 102 1.68 2.83 11.62
N ILE A 103 1.89 3.61 10.56
CA ILE A 103 0.81 4.36 9.90
C ILE A 103 -0.31 3.43 9.40
N PHE A 104 0.02 2.29 8.78
CA PHE A 104 -0.99 1.34 8.34
C PHE A 104 -1.67 0.62 9.51
N ARG A 105 -0.95 0.32 10.60
CA ARG A 105 -1.55 -0.26 11.81
C ARG A 105 -2.49 0.71 12.53
N ASP A 106 -2.15 1.99 12.57
CA ASP A 106 -2.99 3.04 13.16
C ASP A 106 -4.31 3.22 12.38
N GLU A 107 -4.27 2.99 11.07
CA GLU A 107 -5.46 2.91 10.21
C GLU A 107 -6.17 1.54 10.30
N GLY A 108 -5.73 0.64 11.19
CA GLY A 108 -6.37 -0.64 11.49
C GLY A 108 -6.13 -1.75 10.46
N PHE A 109 -5.03 -1.68 9.71
CA PHE A 109 -4.60 -2.76 8.82
C PHE A 109 -3.66 -3.75 9.53
N MET A 110 -3.68 -4.98 9.06
CA MET A 110 -2.66 -5.99 9.35
C MET A 110 -1.60 -5.98 8.27
N LEU A 111 -0.40 -6.42 8.65
CA LEU A 111 0.77 -6.39 7.81
C LEU A 111 1.39 -7.79 7.71
N ALA A 112 1.88 -8.13 6.53
CA ALA A 112 2.71 -9.32 6.32
C ALA A 112 3.97 -8.95 5.57
N HIS A 113 5.13 -9.33 6.12
CA HIS A 113 6.43 -9.02 5.55
C HIS A 113 6.83 -10.07 4.53
N GLY A 114 7.23 -9.61 3.35
CA GLY A 114 7.85 -10.45 2.35
C GLY A 114 9.37 -10.31 2.38
N ARG A 115 9.99 -10.65 1.25
CA ARG A 115 11.44 -10.63 1.10
C ARG A 115 12.01 -9.21 1.20
N GLU A 116 13.14 -9.10 1.90
CA GLU A 116 14.02 -7.94 1.83
C GLU A 116 15.24 -8.24 0.95
N CYS A 117 15.61 -7.27 0.11
CA CYS A 117 16.73 -7.38 -0.82
C CYS A 117 17.56 -6.10 -0.81
N SER A 118 18.88 -6.24 -0.82
CA SER A 118 19.80 -5.15 -1.18
C SER A 118 19.72 -4.88 -2.69
N LEU A 119 19.63 -3.60 -3.05
CA LEU A 119 19.56 -3.16 -4.45
C LEU A 119 20.97 -2.84 -4.98
N ASN A 120 21.80 -3.90 -4.98
CA ASN A 120 23.17 -3.90 -5.48
C ASN A 120 23.15 -3.65 -6.99
N GLY A 121 23.38 -2.41 -7.40
CA GLY A 121 23.23 -1.97 -8.80
C GLY A 121 22.64 -0.56 -8.94
N SER A 122 22.05 -0.03 -7.86
CA SER A 122 21.57 1.36 -7.83
C SER A 122 22.71 2.41 -7.70
N GLY A 123 23.96 1.97 -7.50
CA GLY A 123 25.09 2.85 -7.18
C GLY A 123 24.99 3.50 -5.79
N ARG A 124 23.99 3.11 -5.00
CA ARG A 124 23.68 3.61 -3.66
C ARG A 124 23.39 2.45 -2.72
N ASN A 125 23.55 2.66 -1.42
CA ASN A 125 23.19 1.65 -0.42
C ASN A 125 21.67 1.69 -0.16
N MET A 126 20.91 1.02 -1.02
CA MET A 126 19.46 0.99 -1.01
C MET A 126 18.93 -0.41 -0.72
N LEU A 127 17.82 -0.49 0.01
CA LEU A 127 17.07 -1.70 0.29
C LEU A 127 15.70 -1.63 -0.36
N SER A 128 15.16 -2.80 -0.71
CA SER A 128 13.75 -3.01 -1.04
C SER A 128 13.18 -4.08 -0.12
N ARG A 129 12.09 -3.77 0.57
CA ARG A 129 11.32 -4.74 1.36
C ARG A 129 9.91 -4.86 0.83
N ILE A 130 9.43 -6.09 0.70
CA ILE A 130 8.03 -6.33 0.38
C ILE A 130 7.16 -6.21 1.63
N LEU A 131 6.09 -5.43 1.56
CA LEU A 131 5.09 -5.28 2.61
C LEU A 131 3.70 -5.54 2.02
N HIS A 132 2.94 -6.44 2.61
CA HIS A 132 1.54 -6.65 2.28
C HIS A 132 0.67 -5.98 3.34
N VAL A 133 -0.33 -5.22 2.90
CA VAL A 133 -1.26 -4.49 3.75
C VAL A 133 -2.66 -5.05 3.51
N GLY A 134 -3.22 -5.66 4.55
CA GLY A 134 -4.52 -6.33 4.51
C GLY A 134 -5.34 -6.07 5.78
N HIS A 135 -6.45 -6.78 5.96
CA HIS A 135 -7.18 -6.78 7.23
C HIS A 135 -7.48 -8.21 7.69
N SER A 136 -7.82 -8.39 8.96
CA SER A 136 -8.02 -9.71 9.62
C SER A 136 -9.15 -10.57 9.05
N GLY A 137 -10.01 -10.00 8.22
CA GLY A 137 -11.13 -10.70 7.59
C GLY A 137 -10.84 -11.17 6.17
N LEU A 138 -9.62 -10.99 5.67
CA LEU A 138 -9.18 -11.56 4.40
C LEU A 138 -8.83 -13.03 4.59
N ALA A 139 -9.22 -13.86 3.62
CA ALA A 139 -8.88 -15.27 3.62
C ALA A 139 -7.36 -15.46 3.48
N GLU A 140 -6.79 -16.47 4.13
CA GLU A 140 -5.34 -16.70 4.13
C GLU A 140 -4.79 -16.87 2.72
N GLU A 141 -5.56 -17.49 1.81
CA GLU A 141 -5.14 -17.74 0.43
C GLU A 141 -4.93 -16.44 -0.37
N GLU A 142 -5.63 -15.37 0.00
CA GLU A 142 -5.51 -14.07 -0.66
C GLU A 142 -4.20 -13.34 -0.31
N TRP A 143 -3.52 -13.74 0.76
CA TRP A 143 -2.26 -13.11 1.18
C TRP A 143 -1.08 -13.50 0.29
N GLY A 144 -1.20 -14.54 -0.54
CA GLY A 144 -0.18 -14.90 -1.53
C GLY A 144 1.20 -15.19 -0.94
N MET A 145 1.28 -15.43 0.36
CA MET A 145 2.49 -15.80 1.09
C MET A 145 2.55 -17.31 1.25
N ASP A 146 3.76 -17.88 1.24
CA ASP A 146 3.96 -19.22 1.80
C ASP A 146 3.57 -19.14 3.29
N ASN A 147 2.65 -20.01 3.76
CA ASN A 147 1.94 -19.94 5.05
C ASN A 147 2.81 -19.87 6.33
N SER A 148 4.13 -19.79 6.21
CA SER A 148 5.10 -19.74 7.32
C SER A 148 5.41 -18.33 7.84
N LEU A 149 4.95 -17.26 7.18
CA LEU A 149 5.32 -15.87 7.50
C LEU A 149 4.19 -15.00 8.11
N LEU A 150 2.98 -15.57 8.29
CA LEU A 150 1.84 -14.85 8.88
C LEU A 150 1.79 -14.89 10.42
N LEU A 151 2.80 -15.47 11.09
CA LEU A 151 2.89 -15.52 12.54
C LEU A 151 4.13 -14.77 13.01
N HIS A 152 3.94 -13.51 13.44
CA HIS A 152 4.57 -12.91 14.63
C HIS A 152 3.86 -11.61 15.02
#